data_AF-A0A976H5D5-F1
#
_entry.id   AF-A0A976H5D5-F1
#
_cell.length_a   1.000
_cell.length_b   1.000
_cell.length_c   1.000
_cell.angle_alpha   90.00
_cell.angle_beta   90.00
_cell.angle_gamma   90.00
#
_symmetry.space_group_name_H-M   'P 1'
#
loop_
_entity.id
_entity.type
_entity.pdbx_description
1 polymer ?
#
loop_
_entity_poly.entity_id
_entity_poly.type
_entity_poly.pdbx_seq_one_letter_code
_entity_poly.pdbx_strand_id
1 'polypeptide(L)' 'MTTLAEKDKAYIWHPFTPQKANREIIPIVAAKGAWLADEKGNQYLDAI' A
#
# COMPACT_ATOMS: atom_id res chain seq x y z
N MET A 1 5.68 -13.65 11.93
CA MET A 1 5.95 -13.51 10.48
C MET A 1 5.84 -12.03 10.15
N THR A 2 6.75 -11.45 9.37
CA THR A 2 6.70 -10.03 9.00
C THR A 2 5.69 -9.81 7.87
N THR A 3 4.83 -8.81 8.05
CA THR A 3 3.80 -8.38 7.10
C THR A 3 4.41 -7.70 5.87
N LEU A 4 3.63 -7.59 4.78
CA LEU A 4 4.07 -6.91 3.56
C LEU A 4 4.39 -5.43 3.82
N ALA A 5 3.55 -4.75 4.61
CA ALA A 5 3.76 -3.37 5.02
C ALA A 5 5.05 -3.17 5.85
N GLU A 6 5.39 -4.11 6.75
CA GLU A 6 6.64 -4.03 7.53
C GLU A 6 7.88 -4.17 6.66
N LYS A 7 7.83 -5.04 5.64
CA LYS A 7 8.94 -5.23 4.70
C LYS A 7 9.09 -4.03 3.76
N ASP A 8 7.99 -3.54 3.22
CA ASP A 8 7.95 -2.35 2.37
C ASP A 8 8.61 -1.15 3.07
N LYS A 9 8.17 -0.88 4.29
CA LYS A 9 8.70 0.17 5.17
C LYS A 9 10.21 0.08 5.44
N ALA A 10 10.78 -1.11 5.45
CA ALA A 10 12.20 -1.32 5.75
C ALA A 10 13.10 -1.09 4.52
N TYR A 11 12.58 -1.30 3.30
CA TYR A 11 13.43 -1.44 2.12
C TYR A 11 13.01 -0.60 0.91
N ILE A 12 11.78 -0.08 0.88
CA ILE A 12 11.20 0.57 -0.30
C ILE A 12 10.92 2.05 -0.01
N TRP A 13 11.49 2.91 -0.83
CA TRP A 13 11.21 4.35 -0.80
C TRP A 13 10.18 4.72 -1.87
N HIS A 14 9.18 5.52 -1.48
CA HIS A 14 8.04 5.88 -2.33
C HIS A 14 8.18 7.30 -2.91
N PRO A 15 7.73 7.52 -4.16
CA PRO A 15 7.63 8.85 -4.75
C PRO A 15 6.85 9.82 -3.85
N PHE A 16 7.27 11.09 -3.86
CA PHE A 16 6.62 12.18 -3.12
C PHE A 16 6.45 11.94 -1.60
N THR A 17 7.26 11.04 -1.03
CA THR A 17 7.31 10.76 0.41
C THR A 17 8.72 11.02 0.92
N PRO A 18 8.94 11.86 1.96
CA PRO A 18 10.28 12.02 2.53
C PRO A 18 10.83 10.68 3.02
N GLN A 19 12.11 10.36 2.77
CA GLN A 19 12.68 9.05 3.13
C GLN A 19 12.62 8.73 4.63
N LYS A 20 12.61 9.77 5.48
CA LYS A 20 12.45 9.63 6.94
C LYS A 20 10.98 9.58 7.38
N ALA A 21 10.04 9.87 6.48
CA ALA A 21 8.62 9.83 6.78
C ALA A 21 8.15 8.38 6.72
N ASN A 22 7.88 7.84 7.91
CA ASN A 22 7.52 6.46 8.10
C ASN A 22 6.01 6.25 7.98
N ARG A 23 5.44 6.58 6.81
CA ARG A 23 4.00 6.50 6.57
C ARG A 23 3.56 5.05 6.40
N GLU A 24 2.42 4.72 6.99
CA GLU A 24 1.77 3.44 6.71
C GLU A 24 1.26 3.44 5.27
N ILE A 25 1.52 2.33 4.58
CA ILE A 25 1.00 2.06 3.24
C ILE A 25 -0.18 1.09 3.33
N ILE A 26 -1.05 1.12 2.32
CA ILE A 26 -2.12 0.14 2.14
C ILE A 26 -1.65 -0.83 1.04
N PRO A 27 -1.30 -2.07 1.38
CA PRO A 27 -0.86 -3.03 0.38
C PRO A 27 -2.05 -3.48 -0.49
N ILE A 28 -2.05 -3.11 -1.76
CA ILE A 28 -3.07 -3.52 -2.73
C ILE A 28 -2.65 -4.85 -3.36
N VAL A 29 -3.52 -5.85 -3.30
CA VAL A 29 -3.24 -7.22 -3.79
C VAL A 29 -4.05 -7.61 -5.03
N ALA A 30 -5.13 -6.91 -5.32
CA ALA A 30 -5.94 -7.15 -6.51
C ALA A 30 -6.60 -5.86 -7.00
N ALA A 31 -6.93 -5.83 -8.29
CA ALA A 31 -7.65 -4.74 -8.92
C ALA A 31 -8.63 -5.29 -9.98
N LYS A 32 -9.79 -4.65 -10.12
CA LYS A 32 -10.77 -4.94 -11.17
C LYS A 32 -11.54 -3.68 -11.57
N GLY A 33 -11.38 -3.24 -12.82
CA GLY A 33 -11.94 -1.96 -13.26
C GLY A 33 -11.37 -0.82 -12.41
N ALA A 34 -12.24 0.05 -11.90
CA ALA A 34 -11.86 1.15 -10.99
C ALA A 34 -11.77 0.72 -9.50
N TRP A 35 -11.85 -0.56 -9.18
CA TRP A 35 -11.80 -1.04 -7.78
C TRP A 35 -10.45 -1.66 -7.44
N LEU A 36 -9.86 -1.22 -6.33
CA LEU A 36 -8.64 -1.77 -5.72
C LEU A 36 -9.02 -2.55 -4.46
N ALA A 37 -8.32 -3.65 -4.16
CA ALA A 37 -8.55 -4.47 -2.96
C ALA A 37 -7.26 -4.69 -2.17
N ASP A 38 -7.33 -4.53 -0.84
CA ASP A 38 -6.21 -4.78 0.07
C ASP A 38 -6.16 -6.22 0.61
N GLU A 39 -5.10 -6.54 1.35
CA GLU A 39 -4.90 -7.85 2.00
C GLU A 39 -5.99 -8.23 3.02
N LYS A 40 -6.78 -7.26 3.49
CA LYS A 40 -7.85 -7.46 4.48
C LYS A 40 -9.23 -7.59 3.83
N GLY A 41 -9.31 -7.50 2.50
CA GLY A 41 -10.57 -7.56 1.74
C GLY A 41 -11.33 -6.24 1.66
N ASN A 42 -10.72 -5.13 2.10
CA ASN A 42 -11.30 -3.80 1.90
C ASN A 42 -11.22 -3.44 0.42
N GLN A 43 -12.23 -2.72 -0.07
CA GLN A 43 -12.28 -2.24 -1.44
C GLN A 43 -12.25 -0.71 -1.48
N TYR A 44 -11.49 -0.17 -2.43
CA TYR A 44 -11.28 1.25 -2.64
C TYR A 44 -11.65 1.59 -4.07
N LEU A 45 -12.48 2.63 -4.26
CA LEU A 45 -12.73 3.19 -5.58
C LEU A 45 -11.53 4.06 -5.96
N ASP A 46 -10.87 3.74 -7.05
CA ASP A 46 -9.86 4.58 -7.66
C ASP A 46 -10.56 5.75 -8.36
N ALA A 47 -10.44 6.93 -7.77
CA ALA A 47 -11.15 8.16 -8.16
C ALA A 47 -10.18 9.31 -8.51
N ILE A 48 -8.94 8.95 -8.87
CA ILE A 48 -7.88 9.88 -9.29
C ILE A 48 -8.01 10.23 -10.76
#